data_AF-A0A9D5FK92-F1
#
_entry.id   AF-A0A9D5FK92-F1
#
_cell.length_a   1.000
_cell.length_b   1.000
_cell.length_c   1.000
_cell.angle_alpha   90.00
_cell.angle_beta   90.00
_cell.angle_gamma   90.00
#
_symmetry.space_group_name_H-M   'P 1'
#
loop_
_entity.id
_entity.type
_entity.pdbx_description
1 polymer ?
#
loop_
_entity_poly.entity_id
_entity_poly.type
_entity_poly.pdbx_seq_one_letter_code
_entity_poly.pdbx_strand_id
1 'polypeptide(L)' 'MGTASHPRPLIERNLPDPFILRAGDGLYLYATGEADDGRFMPIYRSADLVSWEFVAGAVQKGAPGSCNRA' A
#
# COMPACT_ATOMS: atom_id res chain seq x y z
N MET A 1 6.75 -29.51 14.78
CA MET A 1 6.97 -28.10 14.41
C MET A 1 6.44 -27.93 13.00
N GLY A 2 5.26 -27.31 12.85
CA GLY A 2 4.64 -27.09 11.54
C GLY A 2 5.31 -25.92 10.83
N THR A 3 5.62 -26.08 9.55
CA THR A 3 6.07 -24.98 8.70
C THR A 3 4.88 -24.03 8.48
N ALA A 4 5.03 -22.76 8.88
CA ALA A 4 4.04 -21.74 8.55
C ALA A 4 4.10 -21.47 7.03
N SER A 5 3.31 -22.22 6.27
CA SER A 5 3.07 -21.94 4.86
C SER A 5 2.30 -20.63 4.78
N HIS A 6 2.90 -19.60 4.15
CA HIS A 6 2.20 -18.37 3.79
C HIS A 6 1.79 -18.50 2.32
N PRO A 7 0.54 -18.90 2.02
CA PRO A 7 0.14 -19.14 0.65
C PRO A 7 -0.15 -17.82 -0.06
N ARG A 8 0.68 -17.46 -1.06
CA ARG A 8 0.37 -16.43 -2.09
C ARG A 8 0.14 -15.01 -1.51
N PRO A 9 -0.05 -13.96 -2.35
CA PRO A 9 0.44 -12.62 -2.04
C PRO A 9 -0.22 -12.05 -0.79
N LEU A 10 0.60 -11.40 0.04
CA LEU A 10 0.20 -10.81 1.32
C LEU A 10 -0.94 -9.77 1.16
N ILE A 11 -1.02 -9.19 -0.03
CA ILE A 11 -2.09 -8.31 -0.48
C ILE A 11 -2.45 -8.73 -1.91
N GLU A 12 -3.71 -9.12 -2.14
CA GLU A 12 -4.23 -9.52 -3.46
C GLU A 12 -4.50 -8.30 -4.37
N ARG A 13 -3.47 -7.47 -4.59
CA ARG A 13 -3.51 -6.23 -5.40
C ARG A 13 -2.22 -6.03 -6.19
N ASN A 14 -2.32 -5.29 -7.30
CA ASN A 14 -1.15 -4.84 -8.04
C ASN A 14 -0.49 -3.65 -7.32
N LEU A 15 0.59 -3.91 -6.57
CA LEU A 15 1.33 -2.92 -5.79
C LEU A 15 2.80 -2.88 -6.26
N PRO A 16 3.09 -2.26 -7.42
CA PRO A 16 4.46 -2.15 -7.93
C PRO A 16 5.33 -1.26 -7.05
N ASP A 17 6.63 -1.53 -7.06
CA ASP A 17 7.67 -0.79 -6.32
C ASP A 17 7.37 -0.62 -4.81
N PRO A 18 7.11 -1.71 -4.06
CA PRO A 18 6.73 -1.60 -2.66
C PRO A 18 7.88 -1.05 -1.80
N PHE A 19 7.56 -0.06 -0.97
CA PHE A 19 8.44 0.49 0.05
C PHE A 19 7.77 0.39 1.43
N ILE A 20 8.46 -0.18 2.42
CA ILE A 20 7.94 -0.33 3.79
C ILE A 20 8.69 0.59 4.75
N LEU A 21 7.95 1.41 5.48
CA LEU A 21 8.45 2.24 6.57
C LEU A 21 7.88 1.77 7.91
N ARG A 22 8.72 1.56 8.91
CA ARG A 22 8.27 1.40 10.30
C ARG A 22 8.14 2.78 10.95
N ALA A 23 6.95 3.11 11.44
CA ALA A 23 6.69 4.38 12.11
C ALA A 23 5.72 4.17 13.29
N GLY A 24 6.08 4.69 14.47
CA GLY A 24 5.32 4.45 15.68
C GLY A 24 5.22 2.97 16.02
N ASP A 25 3.99 2.48 16.21
CA ASP A 25 3.66 1.10 16.54
C ASP A 25 3.41 0.21 15.32
N GLY A 26 3.50 0.76 14.10
CA GLY A 26 3.07 0.07 12.88
C GLY A 26 4.08 0.09 11.74
N LEU A 27 3.77 -0.71 10.73
CA LEU A 27 4.48 -0.81 9.46
C LEU A 27 3.58 -0.24 8.37
N TYR A 28 4.13 0.58 7.48
CA TYR A 28 3.40 1.25 6.41
C TYR A 28 4.03 0.89 5.07
N LEU A 29 3.26 0.25 4.20
CA LEU A 29 3.64 -0.05 2.82
C LEU A 29 3.10 1.05 1.91
N TYR A 30 3.99 1.60 1.10
CA TYR A 30 3.70 2.52 0.01
C TYR A 30 3.99 1.80 -1.30
N ALA A 31 3.18 2.03 -2.33
CA ALA A 31 3.41 1.47 -3.66
C ALA A 31 3.11 2.49 -4.75
N THR A 32 3.58 2.23 -5.97
CA THR A 32 3.29 3.05 -7.15
C THR A 32 1.89 2.69 -7.69
N GLY A 33 1.13 3.69 -8.14
CA GLY A 33 -0.13 3.48 -8.88
C GLY A 33 -1.38 4.01 -8.18
N GLU A 34 -2.54 3.56 -8.66
CA GLU A 34 -3.85 3.96 -8.15
C GLU A 34 -4.22 3.24 -6.86
N ALA A 35 -4.83 3.98 -5.94
CA ALA A 35 -5.40 3.47 -4.70
C ALA A 35 -6.91 3.23 -4.84
N ASP A 36 -7.47 2.39 -3.96
CA ASP A 36 -8.89 2.01 -4.00
C ASP A 36 -9.85 3.19 -3.72
N ASP A 37 -9.35 4.27 -3.13
CA ASP A 37 -10.07 5.52 -2.88
C ASP A 37 -9.97 6.55 -4.04
N GLY A 38 -9.44 6.13 -5.19
CA GLY A 38 -9.31 6.96 -6.39
C GLY A 38 -8.16 7.97 -6.36
N ARG A 39 -7.29 7.90 -5.34
CA ARG A 39 -6.04 8.66 -5.25
C ARG A 39 -4.86 7.88 -5.83
N PHE A 40 -3.65 8.43 -5.78
CA PHE A 40 -2.40 7.74 -6.10
C PHE A 40 -1.59 7.42 -4.85
N MET A 41 -0.64 6.49 -5.01
CA MET A 41 0.26 6.01 -3.98
C MET A 41 -0.51 5.37 -2.81
N PRO A 42 -1.06 4.15 -2.99
CA PRO A 42 -1.77 3.46 -1.93
C PRO A 42 -0.87 3.21 -0.71
N ILE A 43 -1.46 3.37 0.47
CA ILE A 43 -0.83 3.12 1.76
C ILE A 43 -1.56 1.95 2.44
N TYR A 44 -0.81 0.95 2.87
CA TYR A 44 -1.29 -0.14 3.72
C TYR A 44 -0.58 -0.14 5.07
N ARG A 45 -1.28 -0.50 6.15
CA ARG A 45 -0.70 -0.67 7.49
C ARG A 45 -0.67 -2.14 7.88
N SER A 46 0.36 -2.56 8.61
CA SER A 46 0.47 -3.89 9.21
C SER A 46 1.10 -3.81 10.60
N ALA A 47 0.76 -4.77 11.46
CA ALA A 47 1.40 -5.00 12.75
C ALA A 47 2.42 -6.16 12.72
N ASP A 48 2.36 -7.03 11.72
CA ASP A 48 3.00 -8.34 11.70
C ASP A 48 3.71 -8.69 10.37
N LEU A 49 3.74 -7.76 9.41
CA LEU A 49 4.21 -7.94 8.01
C LEU A 49 3.39 -8.94 7.17
N VAL A 50 2.34 -9.54 7.73
CA VAL A 50 1.55 -10.59 7.08
C VAL A 50 0.15 -10.08 6.77
N SER A 51 -0.50 -9.48 7.76
CA SER A 51 -1.84 -8.93 7.69
C SER A 51 -1.75 -7.44 7.36
N TRP A 52 -2.39 -7.03 6.27
CA TRP A 52 -2.30 -5.65 5.77
C TRP A 52 -3.70 -5.05 5.61
N GLU A 53 -3.87 -3.82 6.08
CA GLU A 53 -5.11 -3.04 5.97
C GLU A 53 -4.89 -1.82 5.09
N PHE A 54 -5.78 -1.56 4.14
CA PHE A 54 -5.73 -0.33 3.34
C PHE A 54 -6.03 0.89 4.23
N VAL A 55 -5.23 1.94 4.10
CA VAL A 55 -5.37 3.18 4.87
C VAL A 55 -5.97 4.29 4.01
N ALA A 56 -5.28 4.66 2.93
CA ALA A 56 -5.66 5.71 1.98
C ALA A 56 -4.70 5.72 0.79
N GLY A 57 -5.02 6.46 -0.27
CA GLY A 57 -3.99 6.98 -1.17
C GLY A 57 -3.40 8.30 -0.67
N ALA A 58 -2.08 8.44 -0.82
CA ALA A 58 -1.34 9.59 -0.32
C ALA A 58 -1.56 10.86 -1.16
N VAL A 59 -1.79 10.73 -2.47
CA VAL A 59 -1.79 11.86 -3.41
C VAL A 59 -3.13 12.00 -4.10
N GLN A 60 -3.79 13.14 -3.91
CA GLN A 60 -5.05 13.47 -4.62
C GLN A 60 -4.80 13.64 -6.12
N LYS A 61 -5.78 13.24 -6.95
CA LYS A 61 -5.79 13.55 -8.39
C LYS A 61 -5.86 15.06 -8.61
N GLY A 62 -4.89 15.58 -9.36
CA GLY A 62 -4.81 17.00 -9.69
C GLY A 62 -5.85 17.44 -10.72
N ALA A 63 -6.07 18.75 -10.78
CA ALA A 63 -6.89 19.38 -11.82
C ALA A 63 -6.24 19.22 -13.23
N PRO A 64 -6.99 19.43 -14.33
CA PRO A 64 -6.41 19.46 -15.68
C PRO A 64 -5.14 20.31 -15.77
N GLY A 65 -4.05 19.73 -16.29
CA GLY A 65 -2.74 20.37 -16.40
C GLY A 65 -1.81 20.20 -15.19
N SER A 66 -2.29 19.61 -14.09
CA SER A 66 -1.45 19.31 -12.92
C SER A 66 -0.61 18.06 -13.14
N CYS A 67 0.62 18.04 -12.61
CA CYS A 67 1.55 16.90 -12.73
C CYS A 67 1.03 15.61 -12.06
N ASN A 68 0.13 15.74 -11.10
CA ASN A 68 -0.48 14.65 -10.35
C ASN A 68 -1.89 14.28 -10.85
N ARG A 69 -2.22 14.53 -12.12
CA ARG A 69 -3.55 14.18 -12.68
C ARG A 69 -3.69 12.69 -13.03
N ALA A 70 -2.62 12.10 -13.58
CA ALA A 70 -2.55 10.86 -14.36
C ALA A 70 -3.58 10.71 -15.50
#